data_AF-A0A6F9CA25-F1
#
_entry.id   AF-A0A6F9CA25-F1
#
_cell.length_a   1.000
_cell.length_b   1.000
_cell.length_c   1.000
_cell.angle_alpha   90.00
_cell.angle_beta   90.00
_cell.angle_gamma   90.00
#
_symmetry.space_group_name_H-M   'P 1'
#
loop_
_entity.id
_entity.type
_entity.pdbx_description
1 polymer ?
#
loop_
_entity_poly.entity_id
_entity_poly.type
_entity_poly.pdbx_seq_one_letter_code
_entity_poly.pdbx_strand_id
1 'polypeptide(L)'
;MKTSLPCWLCTMLMYIIIISSTSSDTGGTVQVVGSAEPIVALVGDDVILPCTLRPTVSAVYQTVEWQRPDLKPKEVHLYRDEKDNFLLQNPPFGGRTSLFKEELVEGNASLKLTRVELSDAGNYTCYVPLLDHQKPPFNSLLAEGCYPEPVMEWCDVHGRVLPAAGPPETSRDREGCYTVTSHVIVPKTDNNTFTCRVQQPEIKHMKERRVHIPDQMFPTQCQSLWLTGLVAAGVTALVGVGGLYLLIRKGILTISMEKRALDVSNAEPLMKKNKETTKNEEDEAKVHFTQHDH
;
A
#
# COMPACT_ATOMS: atom_id res chain seq x y z
N MET A 1 -18.44 67.73 -58.93
CA MET A 1 -17.11 67.11 -59.11
C MET A 1 -16.76 66.35 -57.85
N LYS A 2 -16.92 65.02 -57.83
CA LYS A 2 -16.47 64.15 -56.73
C LYS A 2 -15.22 63.45 -57.25
N THR A 3 -14.06 63.95 -56.86
CA THR A 3 -12.78 63.29 -57.14
C THR A 3 -12.68 62.08 -56.20
N SER A 4 -12.91 60.88 -56.72
CA SER A 4 -12.61 59.66 -55.96
C SER A 4 -11.10 59.54 -55.85
N LEU A 5 -10.57 59.55 -54.62
CA LEU A 5 -9.16 59.22 -54.42
C LEU A 5 -8.90 57.81 -54.97
N PRO A 6 -7.87 57.64 -55.82
CA PRO A 6 -7.60 56.37 -56.44
C PRO A 6 -7.03 55.38 -55.41
N CYS A 7 -7.43 54.11 -55.53
CA CYS A 7 -7.21 53.04 -54.53
C CYS A 7 -5.74 52.88 -54.08
N TRP A 8 -4.79 53.24 -54.96
CA TRP A 8 -3.35 53.20 -54.65
C TRP A 8 -2.91 54.21 -53.59
N LEU A 9 -3.62 55.32 -53.40
CA LEU A 9 -3.34 56.25 -52.29
C LEU A 9 -3.72 55.63 -50.94
N CYS A 10 -4.79 54.84 -50.86
CA CYS A 10 -5.15 54.10 -49.64
C CYS A 10 -4.16 52.98 -49.33
N THR A 11 -3.71 52.22 -50.34
CA THR A 11 -2.73 51.14 -50.10
C THR A 11 -1.36 51.70 -49.72
N MET A 12 -0.95 52.83 -50.29
CA MET A 12 0.27 53.54 -49.90
C MET A 12 0.18 54.14 -48.49
N LEU A 13 -0.97 54.70 -48.11
CA LEU A 13 -1.19 55.17 -46.73
C LEU A 13 -1.17 54.01 -45.73
N MET A 14 -1.76 52.86 -46.06
CA MET A 14 -1.67 51.66 -45.21
C MET A 14 -0.24 51.12 -45.11
N TYR A 15 0.53 51.15 -46.19
CA TYR A 15 1.94 50.75 -46.20
C TYR A 15 2.83 51.72 -45.39
N ILE A 16 2.56 53.02 -45.44
CA ILE A 16 3.23 54.04 -44.61
C ILE A 16 2.87 53.89 -43.12
N ILE A 17 1.63 53.51 -42.79
CA ILE A 17 1.21 53.19 -41.40
C ILE A 17 1.91 51.90 -40.90
N ILE A 18 2.13 50.91 -41.77
CA ILE A 18 2.89 49.69 -41.44
C ILE A 18 4.39 50.00 -41.24
N ILE A 19 4.96 50.93 -42.00
CA ILE A 19 6.37 51.35 -41.79
C ILE A 19 6.52 52.21 -40.54
N SER A 20 5.57 53.10 -40.24
CA SER A 20 5.59 53.95 -39.04
C SER A 20 5.21 53.24 -37.73
N SER A 21 4.78 51.97 -37.79
CA SER A 21 4.57 51.11 -36.61
C SER A 21 5.78 50.24 -36.26
N THR A 22 6.91 50.38 -36.97
CA THR A 22 8.20 49.90 -36.47
C THR A 22 8.78 50.91 -35.48
N SER A 23 8.11 51.06 -34.33
CA SER A 23 8.79 51.57 -33.14
C SER A 23 9.82 50.53 -32.75
N SER A 24 11.04 50.66 -33.25
CA SER A 24 12.22 50.14 -32.56
C SER A 24 12.31 50.89 -31.24
N ASP A 25 11.64 50.36 -30.22
CA ASP A 25 11.76 50.78 -28.83
C ASP A 25 13.15 50.38 -28.34
N THR A 26 14.17 51.16 -28.72
CA THR A 26 15.53 51.04 -28.19
C THR A 26 15.62 51.79 -26.87
N GLY A 27 14.77 51.39 -25.92
CA GLY A 27 14.70 51.88 -24.55
C GLY A 27 13.98 50.89 -23.62
N GLY A 28 13.95 49.59 -23.96
CA GLY A 28 13.23 48.58 -23.19
C GLY A 28 13.76 48.43 -21.77
N THR A 29 12.92 48.71 -20.78
CA THR A 29 13.20 48.46 -19.36
C THR A 29 13.49 46.97 -19.12
N VAL A 30 14.62 46.64 -18.50
CA VAL A 30 14.97 45.25 -18.16
C VAL A 30 14.06 44.74 -17.04
N GLN A 31 13.48 43.57 -17.24
CA GLN A 31 12.57 42.89 -16.34
C GLN A 31 13.23 41.64 -15.74
N VAL A 32 12.87 41.30 -14.51
CA VAL A 32 13.27 40.05 -13.87
C VAL A 32 12.13 39.05 -14.02
N VAL A 33 12.40 37.91 -14.65
CA VAL A 33 11.42 36.86 -14.94
C VAL A 33 11.74 35.62 -14.11
N GLY A 34 10.77 35.15 -13.33
CA GLY A 34 10.84 33.90 -12.57
C GLY A 34 9.86 32.84 -13.08
N SER A 35 9.55 31.86 -12.26
CA SER A 35 8.52 30.86 -12.55
C SER A 35 7.11 31.43 -12.39
N ALA A 36 6.22 31.09 -13.32
CA ALA A 36 4.80 31.39 -13.21
C ALA A 36 4.05 30.37 -12.32
N GLU A 37 4.60 29.16 -12.21
CA GLU A 37 4.02 28.05 -11.43
C GLU A 37 4.89 27.74 -10.21
N PRO A 38 4.31 27.20 -9.13
CA PRO A 38 5.07 26.71 -7.99
C PRO A 38 6.07 25.62 -8.41
N ILE A 39 7.27 25.69 -7.88
CA ILE A 39 8.35 24.73 -8.15
C ILE A 39 8.29 23.66 -7.08
N VAL A 40 8.32 22.41 -7.51
CA VAL A 40 8.22 21.24 -6.64
C VAL A 40 9.57 20.55 -6.56
N ALA A 41 10.07 20.29 -5.36
CA ALA A 41 11.39 19.70 -5.13
C ALA A 41 11.35 18.61 -4.05
N LEU A 42 11.98 17.46 -4.28
CA LEU A 42 12.06 16.41 -3.27
C LEU A 42 13.04 16.78 -2.15
N VAL A 43 12.70 16.42 -0.91
CA VAL A 43 13.61 16.57 0.24
C VAL A 43 14.89 15.76 0.00
N GLY A 44 16.04 16.40 0.23
CA GLY A 44 17.37 15.86 -0.02
C GLY A 44 17.92 16.12 -1.41
N ASP A 45 17.06 16.41 -2.40
CA ASP A 45 17.49 16.73 -3.77
C ASP A 45 17.97 18.20 -3.89
N ASP A 46 18.54 18.52 -5.05
CA ASP A 46 18.87 19.89 -5.43
C ASP A 46 17.72 20.50 -6.25
N VAL A 47 17.39 21.76 -6.02
CA VAL A 47 16.38 22.52 -6.80
C VAL A 47 16.98 23.78 -7.39
N ILE A 48 16.43 24.20 -8.53
CA ILE A 48 16.76 25.48 -9.18
C ILE A 48 15.54 26.38 -9.12
N LEU A 49 15.69 27.56 -8.51
CA LEU A 49 14.71 28.64 -8.56
C LEU A 49 15.08 29.59 -9.70
N PRO A 50 14.27 29.67 -10.78
CA PRO A 50 14.62 30.42 -11.96
C PRO A 50 14.52 31.93 -11.72
N CYS A 51 15.49 32.65 -12.25
CA CYS A 51 15.50 34.10 -12.34
C CYS A 51 16.31 34.52 -13.57
N THR A 52 15.66 35.13 -14.56
CA THR A 52 16.31 35.54 -15.81
C THR A 52 15.98 36.99 -16.13
N LEU A 53 16.98 37.74 -16.60
CA LEU A 53 16.81 39.11 -17.05
C LEU A 53 16.31 39.16 -18.50
N ARG A 54 15.24 39.92 -18.75
CA ARG A 54 14.68 40.14 -20.10
C ARG A 54 14.55 41.63 -20.42
N PRO A 55 15.10 42.13 -21.55
CA PRO A 55 15.93 41.41 -22.51
C PRO A 55 17.24 40.92 -21.86
N THR A 56 17.90 39.95 -22.51
CA THR A 56 19.15 39.35 -22.04
C THR A 56 20.21 40.42 -21.82
N VAL A 57 20.57 40.65 -20.56
CA VAL A 57 21.63 41.57 -20.16
C VAL A 57 22.52 40.89 -19.13
N SER A 58 23.82 41.20 -19.16
CA SER A 58 24.78 40.62 -18.22
C SER A 58 24.50 41.08 -16.79
N ALA A 59 24.43 40.09 -15.89
CA ALA A 59 24.27 40.26 -14.45
C ALA A 59 25.59 40.19 -13.68
N VAL A 60 26.73 40.00 -14.35
CA VAL A 60 28.06 39.76 -13.71
C VAL A 60 28.47 40.89 -12.77
N TYR A 61 28.27 42.14 -13.17
CA TYR A 61 28.64 43.31 -12.35
C TYR A 61 27.47 43.82 -11.49
N GLN A 62 26.33 43.12 -11.55
CA GLN A 62 25.11 43.55 -10.89
C GLN A 62 24.98 42.86 -9.52
N THR A 63 24.24 43.49 -8.62
CA THR A 63 23.86 42.84 -7.36
C THR A 63 22.67 41.92 -7.62
N VAL A 64 22.74 40.68 -7.15
CA VAL A 64 21.64 39.72 -7.19
C VAL A 64 21.33 39.29 -5.76
N GLU A 65 20.09 39.51 -5.35
CA GLU A 65 19.62 39.17 -4.01
C GLU A 65 18.48 38.16 -4.11
N TRP A 66 18.66 37.00 -3.50
CA TRP A 66 17.58 36.08 -3.24
C TRP A 66 17.10 36.26 -1.81
N GLN A 67 15.83 36.56 -1.64
CA GLN A 67 15.23 36.87 -0.35
C GLN A 67 14.03 35.96 -0.06
N ARG A 68 13.83 35.64 1.20
CA ARG A 68 12.61 35.07 1.78
C ARG A 68 12.02 36.07 2.76
N PRO A 69 11.01 36.85 2.36
CA PRO A 69 10.46 37.94 3.19
C PRO A 69 9.89 37.48 4.54
N ASP A 70 9.56 36.20 4.67
CA ASP A 70 9.05 35.57 5.89
C ASP A 70 10.14 35.23 6.92
N LEU A 71 11.42 35.29 6.55
CA LEU A 71 12.55 34.96 7.41
C LEU A 71 13.28 36.20 7.96
N LYS A 72 14.03 36.01 9.05
CA LYS A 72 14.94 37.00 9.62
C LYS A 72 16.30 36.35 9.95
N PRO A 73 17.41 36.75 9.30
CA PRO A 73 17.49 37.68 8.17
C PRO A 73 16.76 37.13 6.94
N LYS A 74 16.35 38.00 6.01
CA LYS A 74 15.55 37.58 4.84
C LYS A 74 16.43 37.08 3.68
N GLU A 75 17.72 37.39 3.71
CA GLU A 75 18.66 37.12 2.63
C GLU A 75 19.02 35.63 2.59
N VAL A 76 18.56 34.94 1.54
CA VAL A 76 18.87 33.53 1.26
C VAL A 76 20.21 33.41 0.53
N HIS A 77 20.50 34.34 -0.38
CA HIS A 77 21.77 34.42 -1.10
C HIS A 77 22.00 35.86 -1.55
N LEU A 78 23.24 36.33 -1.50
CA LEU A 78 23.63 37.66 -1.94
C LEU A 78 24.89 37.55 -2.81
N TYR A 79 24.80 38.01 -4.05
CA TYR A 79 25.93 38.18 -4.94
C TYR A 79 26.16 39.68 -5.18
N ARG A 80 27.38 40.14 -4.91
CA ARG A 80 27.76 41.55 -5.02
C ARG A 80 29.27 41.67 -5.15
N ASP A 81 29.73 42.64 -5.95
CA ASP A 81 31.16 42.87 -6.21
C ASP A 81 31.84 41.59 -6.74
N GLU A 82 31.18 40.94 -7.70
CA GLU A 82 31.61 39.73 -8.41
C GLU A 82 31.81 38.48 -7.55
N LYS A 83 31.26 38.46 -6.33
CA LYS A 83 31.40 37.35 -5.39
C LYS A 83 30.15 37.13 -4.56
N ASP A 84 30.06 35.92 -4.01
CA ASP A 84 29.01 35.58 -3.05
C ASP A 84 29.36 36.22 -1.70
N ASN A 85 28.35 36.78 -1.06
CA ASN A 85 28.45 37.45 0.24
C ASN A 85 27.62 36.69 1.28
N PHE A 86 28.31 36.24 2.32
CA PHE A 86 27.74 35.38 3.36
C PHE A 86 27.36 36.13 4.64
N LEU A 87 27.65 37.43 4.76
CA LEU A 87 27.55 38.17 6.02
C LEU A 87 26.11 38.31 6.55
N LEU A 88 25.15 38.53 5.64
CA LEU A 88 23.72 38.67 5.98
C LEU A 88 22.92 37.41 5.68
N GLN A 89 23.60 36.35 5.19
CA GLN A 89 22.92 35.15 4.78
C GLN A 89 22.21 34.49 5.95
N ASN A 90 20.95 34.11 5.73
CA ASN A 90 20.16 33.36 6.69
C ASN A 90 20.85 32.01 6.98
N PRO A 91 21.19 31.71 8.25
CA PRO A 91 22.06 30.57 8.58
C PRO A 91 21.61 29.21 8.02
N PRO A 92 20.31 28.84 8.03
CA PRO A 92 19.77 27.67 7.33
C PRO A 92 20.18 27.47 5.86
N PHE A 93 20.54 28.54 5.15
CA PHE A 93 20.92 28.49 3.72
C PHE A 93 22.45 28.50 3.51
N GLY A 94 23.22 28.62 4.59
CA GLY A 94 24.68 28.65 4.55
C GLY A 94 25.27 27.41 3.89
N GLY A 95 26.11 27.62 2.86
CA GLY A 95 26.75 26.51 2.13
C GLY A 95 25.79 25.60 1.36
N ARG A 96 24.53 26.01 1.19
CA ARG A 96 23.51 25.27 0.43
C ARG A 96 23.09 25.98 -0.85
N THR A 97 23.38 27.27 -0.98
CA THR A 97 22.95 28.09 -2.11
C THR A 97 24.09 28.59 -2.98
N SER A 98 23.86 28.67 -4.30
CA SER A 98 24.81 29.21 -5.27
C SER A 98 24.11 29.73 -6.52
N LEU A 99 24.70 30.74 -7.18
CA LEU A 99 24.31 31.16 -8.54
C LEU A 99 25.11 30.40 -9.61
N PHE A 100 24.58 30.36 -10.83
CA PHE A 100 25.28 29.88 -12.03
C PHE A 100 26.17 31.00 -12.58
N LYS A 101 27.37 31.16 -12.01
CA LYS A 101 28.24 32.33 -12.26
C LYS A 101 28.61 32.49 -13.73
N GLU A 102 28.82 31.38 -14.43
CA GLU A 102 29.17 31.33 -15.84
C GLU A 102 28.00 31.81 -16.74
N GLU A 103 26.76 31.67 -16.27
CA GLU A 103 25.54 32.03 -17.00
C GLU A 103 25.03 33.44 -16.65
N LEU A 104 25.66 34.12 -15.68
CA LEU A 104 25.35 35.52 -15.35
C LEU A 104 25.58 36.44 -16.55
N VAL A 105 26.52 36.12 -17.44
CA VAL A 105 26.77 36.88 -18.68
C VAL A 105 25.56 36.90 -19.61
N GLU A 106 24.72 35.86 -19.54
CA GLU A 106 23.47 35.69 -20.28
C GLU A 106 22.25 36.12 -19.44
N GLY A 107 22.47 36.81 -18.32
CA GLY A 107 21.41 37.29 -17.44
C GLY A 107 20.69 36.19 -16.67
N ASN A 108 21.28 34.99 -16.55
CA ASN A 108 20.76 33.93 -15.69
C ASN A 108 21.21 34.16 -14.24
N ALA A 109 20.29 34.64 -13.42
CA ALA A 109 20.47 34.88 -11.98
C ALA A 109 19.76 33.80 -11.13
N SER A 110 19.52 32.62 -11.70
CA SER A 110 18.83 31.52 -11.02
C SER A 110 19.60 31.01 -9.82
N LEU A 111 18.88 30.66 -8.76
CA LEU A 111 19.44 30.12 -7.53
C LEU A 111 19.43 28.60 -7.57
N LYS A 112 20.57 27.97 -7.36
CA LYS A 112 20.63 26.55 -6.99
C LYS A 112 20.58 26.44 -5.47
N LEU A 113 19.64 25.68 -4.94
CA LEU A 113 19.55 25.28 -3.54
C LEU A 113 19.78 23.77 -3.44
N THR A 114 20.74 23.37 -2.61
CA THR A 114 21.16 21.97 -2.46
C THR A 114 20.63 21.34 -1.18
N ARG A 115 20.40 20.03 -1.21
CA ARG A 115 19.89 19.23 -0.08
C ARG A 115 18.61 19.83 0.50
N VAL A 116 17.56 19.99 -0.30
CA VAL A 116 16.30 20.64 0.10
C VAL A 116 15.71 20.03 1.37
N GLU A 117 15.22 20.88 2.27
CA GLU A 117 14.56 20.53 3.54
C GLU A 117 13.11 21.03 3.54
N LEU A 118 12.24 20.46 4.38
CA LEU A 118 10.84 20.89 4.48
C LEU A 118 10.68 22.36 4.89
N SER A 119 11.57 22.86 5.75
CA SER A 119 11.62 24.26 6.15
C SER A 119 11.96 25.22 5.00
N ASP A 120 12.51 24.72 3.90
CA ASP A 120 12.81 25.54 2.73
C ASP A 120 11.56 25.90 1.93
N ALA A 121 10.42 25.22 2.14
CA ALA A 121 9.17 25.57 1.49
C ALA A 121 8.77 27.02 1.81
N GLY A 122 8.38 27.77 0.78
CA GLY A 122 8.01 29.18 0.94
C GLY A 122 8.17 30.02 -0.33
N ASN A 123 7.96 31.33 -0.17
CA ASN A 123 8.05 32.28 -1.27
C ASN A 123 9.41 32.96 -1.27
N TYR A 124 10.14 32.75 -2.36
CA TYR A 124 11.44 33.35 -2.64
C TYR A 124 11.27 34.51 -3.61
N THR A 125 12.07 35.55 -3.45
CA THR A 125 12.07 36.73 -4.31
C THR A 125 13.46 36.92 -4.87
N CYS A 126 13.57 37.00 -6.20
CA CYS A 126 14.80 37.42 -6.87
C CYS A 126 14.74 38.94 -7.08
N TYR A 127 15.66 39.67 -6.47
CA TYR A 127 15.75 41.12 -6.56
C TYR A 127 17.10 41.53 -7.14
N VAL A 128 17.07 42.37 -8.18
CA VAL A 128 18.25 42.92 -8.86
C VAL A 128 18.12 44.45 -8.80
N PRO A 129 18.84 45.15 -7.89
CA PRO A 129 18.59 46.55 -7.53
C PRO A 129 18.67 47.56 -8.67
N LEU A 130 19.39 47.25 -9.76
CA LEU A 130 19.53 48.17 -10.91
C LEU A 130 18.27 48.33 -11.75
N LEU A 131 17.19 47.63 -11.38
CA LEU A 131 15.90 47.60 -12.06
C LEU A 131 14.77 48.18 -11.20
N ASP A 132 15.12 49.12 -10.31
CA ASP A 132 14.36 49.66 -9.16
C ASP A 132 12.94 50.22 -9.43
N HIS A 133 12.42 50.08 -10.66
CA HIS A 133 11.06 50.44 -11.04
C HIS A 133 10.11 49.25 -11.22
N GLN A 134 10.55 48.00 -11.00
CA GLN A 134 9.71 46.82 -11.23
C GLN A 134 9.48 45.97 -9.98
N LYS A 135 8.23 45.49 -9.82
CA LYS A 135 7.87 44.52 -8.78
C LYS A 135 8.67 43.23 -9.00
N PRO A 136 9.52 42.79 -8.05
CA PRO A 136 10.36 41.63 -8.25
C PRO A 136 9.51 40.35 -8.39
N PRO A 137 9.94 39.37 -9.20
CA PRO A 137 9.23 38.10 -9.34
C PRO A 137 9.30 37.29 -8.04
N PHE A 138 8.19 36.63 -7.74
CA PHE A 138 8.07 35.69 -6.62
C PHE A 138 8.08 34.27 -7.16
N ASN A 139 9.05 33.48 -6.71
CA ASN A 139 9.12 32.05 -6.95
C ASN A 139 8.57 31.33 -5.71
N SER A 140 7.55 30.50 -5.88
CA SER A 140 7.04 29.66 -4.79
C SER A 140 7.74 28.31 -4.85
N LEU A 141 8.47 27.94 -3.80
CA LEU A 141 9.08 26.62 -3.66
C LEU A 141 8.22 25.75 -2.75
N LEU A 142 7.85 24.58 -3.25
CA LEU A 142 7.23 23.49 -2.56
C LEU A 142 8.29 22.40 -2.35
N ALA A 143 8.72 22.20 -1.11
CA ALA A 143 9.56 21.06 -0.74
C ALA A 143 8.65 19.84 -0.47
N GLU A 144 8.74 18.84 -1.33
CA GLU A 144 8.12 17.52 -1.22
C GLU A 144 8.95 16.58 -0.34
N GLY A 145 8.51 16.42 0.90
CA GLY A 145 8.80 15.28 1.75
C GLY A 145 7.56 15.02 2.57
N CYS A 146 6.92 13.87 2.36
CA CYS A 146 5.63 13.44 2.92
C CYS A 146 4.83 14.53 3.67
N TYR A 147 4.46 15.61 2.97
CA TYR A 147 3.63 16.71 3.43
C TYR A 147 3.02 17.36 2.17
N PRO A 148 1.73 17.72 2.15
CA PRO A 148 0.69 17.52 3.17
C PRO A 148 0.30 16.04 3.34
N GLU A 149 -0.62 15.73 4.26
CA GLU A 149 -1.01 14.35 4.62
C GLU A 149 -1.40 13.52 3.38
N PRO A 150 -0.66 12.44 3.07
CA PRO A 150 -0.93 11.64 1.89
C PRO A 150 -2.02 10.59 2.15
N VAL A 151 -2.75 10.23 1.09
CA VAL A 151 -3.71 9.13 1.06
C VAL A 151 -3.04 7.90 0.46
N MET A 152 -3.02 6.79 1.20
CA MET A 152 -2.47 5.51 0.76
C MET A 152 -3.59 4.52 0.46
N GLU A 153 -3.55 3.90 -0.72
CA GLU A 153 -4.48 2.86 -1.12
C GLU A 153 -3.78 1.71 -1.85
N TRP A 154 -4.35 0.52 -1.74
CA TRP A 154 -3.88 -0.67 -2.44
C TRP A 154 -4.73 -0.92 -3.67
N CYS A 155 -4.11 -1.24 -4.80
CA CYS A 155 -4.80 -1.55 -6.05
C CYS A 155 -4.43 -2.95 -6.54
N ASP A 156 -5.38 -3.60 -7.21
CA ASP A 156 -5.14 -4.84 -7.95
C ASP A 156 -4.37 -4.57 -9.28
N VAL A 157 -4.10 -5.64 -10.04
CA VAL A 157 -3.38 -5.55 -11.32
C VAL A 157 -4.09 -4.69 -12.38
N HIS A 158 -5.39 -4.46 -12.22
CA HIS A 158 -6.23 -3.67 -13.12
C HIS A 158 -6.39 -2.22 -12.62
N GLY A 159 -5.73 -1.85 -11.52
CA GLY A 159 -5.83 -0.51 -10.92
C GLY A 159 -7.10 -0.30 -10.08
N ARG A 160 -7.84 -1.36 -9.74
CA ARG A 160 -9.02 -1.26 -8.88
C ARG A 160 -8.61 -1.26 -7.42
N VAL A 161 -9.19 -0.33 -6.65
CA VAL A 161 -8.88 -0.17 -5.23
C VAL A 161 -9.36 -1.39 -4.43
N LEU A 162 -8.46 -1.94 -3.62
CA LEU A 162 -8.70 -3.05 -2.71
C LEU A 162 -9.14 -2.52 -1.33
N PRO A 163 -10.05 -3.22 -0.64
CA PRO A 163 -10.50 -2.81 0.69
C PRO A 163 -9.35 -2.93 1.70
N ALA A 164 -9.11 -1.86 2.46
CA ALA A 164 -8.16 -1.88 3.56
C ALA A 164 -8.65 -2.79 4.69
N ALA A 165 -7.72 -3.47 5.36
CA ALA A 165 -7.99 -4.33 6.52
C ALA A 165 -8.34 -3.52 7.79
N GLY A 166 -8.12 -2.21 7.76
CA GLY A 166 -8.36 -1.28 8.86
C GLY A 166 -8.04 0.17 8.43
N PRO A 167 -8.18 1.14 9.34
CA PRO A 167 -7.74 2.50 9.08
C PRO A 167 -6.22 2.55 8.85
N PRO A 168 -5.72 3.41 7.95
CA PRO A 168 -4.29 3.60 7.79
C PRO A 168 -3.69 4.24 9.05
N GLU A 169 -2.54 3.73 9.47
CA GLU A 169 -1.77 4.30 10.57
C GLU A 169 -0.87 5.41 10.01
N THR A 170 -1.02 6.62 10.54
CA THR A 170 -0.19 7.77 10.16
C THR A 170 0.68 8.18 11.34
N SER A 171 1.96 8.36 11.08
CA SER A 171 2.91 8.92 12.05
C SER A 171 3.70 10.04 11.41
N ARG A 172 4.18 10.97 12.23
CA ARG A 172 4.98 12.10 11.77
C ARG A 172 6.37 11.98 12.37
N ASP A 173 7.39 12.09 11.52
CA ASP A 173 8.78 12.13 11.98
C ASP A 173 9.13 13.50 12.62
N ARG A 174 10.39 13.65 13.05
CA ARG A 174 10.87 14.89 13.69
C ARG A 174 11.01 16.03 12.69
N GLU A 175 11.24 15.73 11.41
CA GLU A 175 11.33 16.69 10.31
C GLU A 175 9.95 17.13 9.77
N GLY A 176 8.87 16.40 10.09
CA GLY A 176 7.51 16.70 9.71
C GLY A 176 6.92 15.87 8.56
N CYS A 177 7.62 14.85 8.06
CA CYS A 177 7.18 13.89 7.05
C CYS A 177 6.17 12.87 7.63
N TYR A 178 5.05 12.68 6.93
CA TYR A 178 4.07 11.62 7.16
C TYR A 178 4.57 10.24 6.70
N THR A 179 4.71 9.31 7.63
CA THR A 179 4.78 7.88 7.32
C THR A 179 3.39 7.28 7.43
N VAL A 180 2.87 6.77 6.32
CA VAL A 180 1.57 6.11 6.25
C VAL A 180 1.76 4.61 6.06
N THR A 181 1.12 3.83 6.91
CA THR A 181 1.12 2.37 6.85
C THR A 181 -0.32 1.89 6.69
N SER A 182 -0.59 1.13 5.63
CA SER A 182 -1.92 0.58 5.36
C SER A 182 -1.83 -0.93 5.19
N HIS A 183 -2.69 -1.64 5.92
CA HIS A 183 -2.80 -3.09 5.86
C HIS A 183 -3.90 -3.51 4.87
N VAL A 184 -3.62 -4.51 4.05
CA VAL A 184 -4.57 -5.04 3.05
C VAL A 184 -4.59 -6.56 3.10
N ILE A 185 -5.78 -7.14 2.88
CA ILE A 185 -5.94 -8.58 2.66
C ILE A 185 -6.09 -8.79 1.16
N VAL A 186 -5.16 -9.52 0.55
CA VAL A 186 -5.12 -9.72 -0.89
C VAL A 186 -5.54 -11.15 -1.29
N PRO A 187 -6.38 -11.32 -2.33
CA PRO A 187 -6.68 -12.64 -2.87
C PRO A 187 -5.50 -13.16 -3.68
N LYS A 188 -5.33 -14.49 -3.71
CA LYS A 188 -4.35 -15.13 -4.61
C LYS A 188 -4.77 -14.92 -6.07
N THR A 189 -3.83 -14.55 -6.92
CA THR A 189 -4.02 -14.33 -8.37
C THR A 189 -2.90 -15.01 -9.15
N ASP A 190 -2.99 -15.05 -10.49
CA ASP A 190 -1.97 -15.72 -11.30
C ASP A 190 -0.58 -15.07 -11.21
N ASN A 191 -0.53 -13.75 -10.97
CA ASN A 191 0.72 -12.98 -10.91
C ASN A 191 1.02 -12.40 -9.52
N ASN A 192 0.11 -12.55 -8.55
CA ASN A 192 0.24 -12.10 -7.15
C ASN A 192 0.90 -10.72 -6.97
N THR A 193 0.59 -9.79 -7.86
CA THR A 193 1.21 -8.47 -7.90
C THR A 193 0.16 -7.43 -7.53
N PHE A 194 0.50 -6.57 -6.60
CA PHE A 194 -0.38 -5.53 -6.07
C PHE A 194 0.34 -4.20 -6.10
N THR A 195 -0.40 -3.12 -6.28
CA THR A 195 0.17 -1.78 -6.35
C THR A 195 -0.20 -1.01 -5.10
N CYS A 196 0.81 -0.56 -4.37
CA CYS A 196 0.66 0.48 -3.36
C CYS A 196 0.67 1.83 -4.06
N ARG A 197 -0.41 2.61 -3.93
CA ARG A 197 -0.54 3.95 -4.49
C ARG A 197 -0.66 4.97 -3.37
N VAL A 198 0.20 5.98 -3.41
CA VAL A 198 0.24 7.09 -2.46
C VAL A 198 -0.09 8.37 -3.23
N GLN A 199 -1.11 9.10 -2.78
CA GLN A 199 -1.61 10.31 -3.42
C GLN A 199 -1.54 11.50 -2.46
N GLN A 200 -1.13 12.66 -2.96
CA GLN A 200 -1.21 13.94 -2.23
C GLN A 200 -2.11 14.91 -3.01
N PRO A 201 -3.41 14.97 -2.67
CA PRO A 201 -4.42 15.68 -3.48
C PRO A 201 -4.15 17.18 -3.64
N GLU A 202 -3.61 17.83 -2.59
CA GLU A 202 -3.38 19.28 -2.57
C GLU A 202 -2.33 19.73 -3.59
N ILE A 203 -1.29 18.93 -3.80
CA ILE A 203 -0.21 19.21 -4.76
C ILE A 203 -0.30 18.36 -6.03
N LYS A 204 -1.36 17.56 -6.18
CA LYS A 204 -1.60 16.64 -7.30
C LYS A 204 -0.46 15.65 -7.57
N HIS A 205 0.30 15.31 -6.52
CA HIS A 205 1.38 14.34 -6.61
C HIS A 205 0.85 12.91 -6.42
N MET A 206 1.42 11.96 -7.17
CA MET A 206 1.06 10.54 -7.06
C MET A 206 2.29 9.66 -7.27
N LYS A 207 2.48 8.67 -6.40
CA LYS A 207 3.55 7.68 -6.48
C LYS A 207 2.98 6.26 -6.36
N GLU A 208 3.51 5.35 -7.15
CA GLU A 208 3.12 3.93 -7.12
C GLU A 208 4.33 3.03 -6.90
N ARG A 209 4.14 1.95 -6.13
CA ARG A 209 5.10 0.86 -5.97
C ARG A 209 4.39 -0.47 -6.14
N ARG A 210 4.96 -1.34 -7.00
CA ARG A 210 4.47 -2.71 -7.20
C ARG A 210 5.12 -3.64 -6.18
N VAL A 211 4.29 -4.50 -5.57
CA VAL A 211 4.66 -5.49 -4.59
C VAL A 211 4.25 -6.86 -5.11
N HIS A 212 5.21 -7.76 -5.27
CA HIS A 212 4.96 -9.14 -5.65
C HIS A 212 4.97 -10.03 -4.41
N ILE A 213 3.89 -10.78 -4.19
CA ILE A 213 3.73 -11.68 -3.04
C ILE A 213 3.95 -13.12 -3.51
N PRO A 214 5.01 -13.81 -3.04
CA PRO A 214 5.27 -15.20 -3.43
C PRO A 214 4.12 -16.14 -3.04
N ASP A 215 3.86 -17.15 -3.88
CA ASP A 215 2.78 -18.13 -3.69
C ASP A 215 2.77 -18.81 -2.32
N GLN A 216 3.95 -19.01 -1.72
CA GLN A 216 4.13 -19.63 -0.41
C GLN A 216 3.56 -18.82 0.76
N MET A 217 3.31 -17.52 0.59
CA MET A 217 2.69 -16.68 1.63
C MET A 217 1.17 -16.82 1.68
N PHE A 218 0.55 -17.39 0.63
CA PHE A 218 -0.88 -17.65 0.63
C PHE A 218 -1.16 -18.94 1.40
N PRO A 219 -2.17 -18.96 2.30
CA PRO A 219 -2.50 -20.15 3.05
C PRO A 219 -2.83 -21.27 2.08
N THR A 220 -2.13 -22.40 2.24
CA THR A 220 -2.42 -23.61 1.45
C THR A 220 -3.84 -24.02 1.79
N GLN A 221 -4.73 -24.00 0.81
CA GLN A 221 -6.09 -24.48 0.99
C GLN A 221 -6.00 -25.95 1.39
N CYS A 222 -6.26 -26.22 2.68
CA CYS A 222 -6.09 -27.52 3.29
C CYS A 222 -7.15 -28.47 2.72
N GLN A 223 -6.84 -29.13 1.61
CA GLN A 223 -7.64 -30.23 1.09
C GLN A 223 -7.37 -31.48 1.95
N SER A 224 -7.92 -31.50 3.16
CA SER A 224 -7.92 -32.69 4.03
C SER A 224 -9.00 -33.71 3.64
N LEU A 225 -9.33 -33.80 2.34
CA LEU A 225 -10.30 -34.77 1.80
C LEU A 225 -9.89 -36.23 2.08
N TRP A 226 -8.59 -36.51 2.23
CA TRP A 226 -8.10 -37.84 2.56
C TRP A 226 -8.34 -38.22 4.03
N LEU A 227 -8.32 -37.25 4.95
CA LEU A 227 -8.59 -37.48 6.38
C LEU A 227 -10.06 -37.85 6.61
N THR A 228 -10.99 -37.22 5.89
CA THR A 228 -12.42 -37.61 5.97
C THR A 228 -12.63 -39.03 5.44
N GLY A 229 -11.90 -39.43 4.39
CA GLY A 229 -11.88 -40.80 3.87
C GLY A 229 -11.35 -41.83 4.87
N LEU A 230 -10.25 -41.53 5.57
CA LEU A 230 -9.67 -42.43 6.58
C LEU A 230 -10.60 -42.63 7.78
N VAL A 231 -11.24 -41.56 8.26
CA VAL A 231 -12.20 -41.64 9.36
C VAL A 231 -13.43 -42.46 8.95
N ALA A 232 -13.96 -42.23 7.75
CA ALA A 232 -15.10 -43.00 7.24
C ALA A 232 -14.77 -44.50 7.08
N ALA A 233 -13.58 -44.83 6.57
CA ALA A 233 -13.10 -46.21 6.44
C ALA A 233 -12.89 -46.89 7.81
N GLY A 234 -12.39 -46.15 8.80
CA GLY A 234 -12.26 -46.66 10.17
C GLY A 234 -13.62 -46.98 10.81
N VAL A 235 -14.61 -46.11 10.62
CA VAL A 235 -15.97 -46.33 11.13
C VAL A 235 -16.65 -47.53 10.46
N THR A 236 -16.53 -47.68 9.14
CA THR A 236 -17.11 -48.82 8.43
C THR A 236 -16.45 -50.14 8.84
N ALA A 237 -15.14 -50.15 9.04
CA ALA A 237 -14.42 -51.32 9.55
C ALA A 237 -14.89 -51.69 10.96
N LEU A 238 -15.03 -50.73 11.88
CA LEU A 238 -15.50 -50.98 13.25
C LEU A 238 -16.94 -51.53 13.30
N VAL A 239 -17.83 -50.96 12.48
CA VAL A 239 -19.21 -51.45 12.37
C VAL A 239 -19.25 -52.86 11.77
N GLY A 240 -18.43 -53.11 10.73
CA GLY A 240 -18.32 -54.43 10.11
C GLY A 240 -17.80 -55.49 11.08
N VAL A 241 -16.73 -55.19 11.82
CA VAL A 241 -16.15 -56.09 12.83
C VAL A 241 -17.13 -56.32 13.98
N GLY A 242 -17.78 -55.26 14.48
CA GLY A 242 -18.80 -55.37 15.52
C GLY A 242 -20.00 -56.22 15.08
N GLY A 243 -20.48 -56.02 13.85
CA GLY A 243 -21.55 -56.82 13.25
C GLY A 243 -21.16 -58.30 13.11
N LEU A 244 -19.96 -58.58 12.60
CA LEU A 244 -19.45 -59.94 12.47
C LEU A 244 -19.30 -60.63 13.84
N TYR A 245 -18.77 -59.93 14.83
CA TYR A 245 -18.67 -60.44 16.20
C TYR A 245 -20.04 -60.79 16.78
N LEU A 246 -21.04 -59.95 16.58
CA LEU A 246 -22.42 -60.22 17.02
C LEU A 246 -23.03 -61.44 16.32
N LEU A 247 -22.75 -61.65 15.03
CA LEU A 247 -23.20 -62.83 14.29
C LEU A 247 -22.54 -64.12 14.81
N ILE A 248 -21.23 -64.10 15.03
CA ILE A 248 -20.49 -65.22 15.61
C ILE A 248 -21.03 -65.55 17.01
N ARG A 249 -21.23 -64.53 17.86
CA ARG A 249 -21.79 -64.71 19.21
C ARG A 249 -23.20 -65.29 19.18
N LYS A 250 -24.07 -64.80 18.28
CA LYS A 250 -25.41 -65.38 18.08
C LYS A 250 -25.32 -66.83 17.65
N GLY A 251 -24.47 -67.18 16.68
CA GLY A 251 -24.28 -68.56 16.23
C GLY A 251 -23.82 -69.50 17.35
N ILE A 252 -22.83 -69.09 18.15
CA ILE A 252 -22.33 -69.86 19.30
C ILE A 252 -23.43 -70.04 20.36
N LEU A 253 -24.23 -69.01 20.63
CA LEU A 253 -25.36 -69.10 21.56
C LEU A 253 -26.42 -70.08 21.05
N THR A 254 -26.79 -70.03 19.77
CA THR A 254 -27.76 -70.97 19.18
C THR A 254 -27.28 -72.41 19.30
N ILE A 255 -26.02 -72.69 18.96
CA ILE A 255 -25.41 -74.02 19.10
C ILE A 255 -25.37 -74.46 20.57
N SER A 256 -25.06 -73.54 21.50
CA SER A 256 -25.07 -73.84 22.92
C SER A 256 -26.47 -74.15 23.46
N MET A 257 -27.52 -73.50 22.94
CA MET A 257 -28.90 -73.80 23.32
C MET A 257 -29.36 -75.15 22.77
N GLU A 258 -28.98 -75.47 21.52
CA GLU A 258 -29.29 -76.74 20.89
C GLU A 258 -28.62 -77.92 21.63
N LYS A 259 -27.34 -77.75 22.04
CA LYS A 259 -26.66 -78.73 22.90
C LYS A 259 -27.36 -78.93 24.24
N ARG A 260 -27.79 -77.86 24.92
CA ARG A 260 -28.53 -77.97 26.18
C ARG A 260 -29.89 -78.65 25.99
N ALA A 261 -30.59 -78.41 24.88
CA ALA A 261 -31.83 -79.10 24.57
C ALA A 261 -31.61 -80.60 24.32
N LEU A 262 -30.50 -80.96 23.67
CA LEU A 262 -30.09 -82.35 23.45
C LEU A 262 -29.73 -83.06 24.78
N ASP A 263 -28.98 -82.38 25.66
CA ASP A 263 -28.62 -82.92 26.98
C ASP A 263 -29.85 -83.15 27.86
N VAL A 264 -30.84 -82.24 27.82
CA VAL A 264 -32.12 -82.40 28.54
C VAL A 264 -32.92 -83.58 27.98
N SER A 265 -32.98 -83.73 26.65
CA SER A 265 -33.67 -84.87 26.01
C SER A 265 -33.00 -86.21 26.32
N ASN A 266 -31.67 -86.26 26.40
CA ASN A 266 -30.92 -87.46 26.76
C ASN A 266 -30.98 -87.80 28.27
N ALA A 267 -31.28 -86.83 29.14
CA ALA A 267 -31.41 -87.04 30.58
C ALA A 267 -32.79 -87.62 30.99
N GLU A 268 -33.85 -87.39 30.23
CA GLU A 268 -35.19 -87.92 30.49
C GLU A 268 -35.27 -89.46 30.63
N PRO A 269 -34.65 -90.29 29.76
CA PRO A 269 -34.71 -91.74 29.90
C PRO A 269 -33.96 -92.29 31.13
N LEU A 270 -32.93 -91.60 31.62
CA LEU A 270 -32.18 -91.99 32.83
C LEU A 270 -32.99 -91.76 34.12
N MET A 271 -33.76 -90.68 34.18
CA MET A 271 -34.63 -90.39 35.32
C MET A 271 -35.78 -91.40 35.45
N LYS A 272 -36.30 -91.94 34.33
CA LYS A 272 -37.33 -92.98 34.35
C LYS A 272 -36.80 -94.33 34.86
N LYS A 273 -35.58 -94.71 34.47
CA LYS A 273 -34.93 -95.95 34.92
C LYS A 273 -34.61 -95.97 36.42
N ASN A 274 -34.13 -94.83 36.96
CA ASN A 274 -33.92 -94.72 38.41
C ASN A 274 -35.24 -94.84 39.18
N LYS A 275 -36.33 -94.24 38.68
CA LYS A 275 -37.64 -94.27 39.34
C LYS A 275 -38.27 -95.67 39.38
N GLU A 276 -38.04 -96.51 38.36
CA GLU A 276 -38.40 -97.93 38.39
C GLU A 276 -37.56 -98.74 39.39
N THR A 277 -36.28 -98.42 39.51
CA THR A 277 -35.36 -99.10 40.44
C THR A 277 -35.73 -98.80 41.90
N THR A 278 -36.04 -97.54 42.24
CA THR A 278 -36.44 -97.15 43.60
C THR A 278 -37.82 -97.73 44.00
N LYS A 279 -38.72 -97.90 43.03
CA LYS A 279 -40.04 -98.50 43.29
C LYS A 279 -39.94 -100.00 43.57
N ASN A 280 -39.03 -100.69 42.89
CA ASN A 280 -38.76 -102.11 43.15
C ASN A 280 -38.10 -102.34 44.52
N GLU A 281 -37.26 -101.41 45.00
CA GLU A 281 -36.71 -101.45 46.37
C GLU A 281 -37.75 -101.13 47.46
N GLU A 282 -38.73 -100.25 47.18
CA GLU A 282 -39.82 -99.93 48.13
C GLU A 282 -40.84 -101.07 48.26
N ASP A 283 -41.12 -101.81 47.19
CA ASP A 283 -42.03 -102.97 47.22
C ASP A 283 -41.39 -104.20 47.90
N GLU A 284 -40.06 -104.36 47.87
CA GLU A 284 -39.34 -105.38 48.66
C GLU A 284 -39.28 -105.06 50.16
N ALA A 285 -39.20 -103.77 50.54
CA ALA A 285 -39.13 -103.36 51.94
C ALA A 285 -40.48 -103.48 52.69
N LYS A 286 -41.60 -103.67 52.00
CA LYS A 286 -42.96 -103.69 52.60
C LYS A 286 -43.50 -105.09 52.93
N VAL A 287 -42.80 -106.16 52.52
CA VAL A 287 -43.23 -107.56 52.74
C VAL A 287 -42.62 -108.17 54.01
N HIS A 288 -41.66 -107.50 54.66
CA HIS A 288 -40.86 -108.11 55.75
C HIS A 288 -40.98 -107.45 57.14
N PHE A 289 -42.14 -106.87 57.48
CA PHE A 289 -42.47 -106.57 58.89
C PHE A 289 -43.81 -107.17 59.31
N THR A 290 -43.67 -108.25 60.06
CA THR A 290 -44.64 -109.22 60.55
C THR A 290 -45.45 -108.74 61.76
N GLN A 291 -46.71 -109.13 61.72
CA GLN A 291 -47.61 -109.48 62.81
C GLN A 291 -47.01 -110.59 63.71
N HIS A 292 -46.79 -110.34 65.01
CA HIS A 292 -47.07 -111.28 66.13
C HIS A 292 -46.78 -110.71 67.54
N ASP A 293 -47.55 -111.21 68.51
CA ASP A 293 -47.48 -111.14 69.99
C ASP A 293 -48.24 -109.96 70.63
N HIS A 294 -49.24 -110.12 71.51
CA HIS A 294 -49.67 -111.25 72.35
C HIS A 294 -51.17 -111.09 72.70
#